data_AF-A0A416EHW4-F1
#
_entry.id   AF-A0A416EHW4-F1
#
_cell.length_a   1.000
_cell.length_b   1.000
_cell.length_c   1.000
_cell.angle_alpha   90.00
_cell.angle_beta   90.00
_cell.angle_gamma   90.00
#
_symmetry.space_group_name_H-M   'P 1'
#
loop_
_entity.id
_entity.type
_entity.pdbx_description
1 polymer ?
#
loop_
_entity_poly.entity_id
_entity_poly.type
_entity_poly.pdbx_seq_one_letter_code
_entity_poly.pdbx_strand_id
1 'polypeptide(L)'
;MKEVINFIEANVDGKTLFTKELVYELENGALQGAYSDQISFSNLKYSQSGFQLDMFIVSNEKIWLMGKDGEREKLRKDFSGVSLFRFELAKRKSTNSLTGCFRFISASGKNVAAEAIVSGIYDVRLENDVLKLSEDQVLYRDQPIQEGNFKPVAFQSEHRFYVKANKLHYEYNGKCFDVDSKTMRRNDSSDTFPPFISIEK
;
A
#
# COMPACT_ATOMS: atom_id res chain seq x y z
N MET A 1 11.88 14.84 12.81
CA MET A 1 12.75 13.87 12.11
C MET A 1 13.40 12.90 13.08
N LYS A 2 14.21 13.35 14.05
CA LYS A 2 14.85 12.45 15.04
C LYS A 2 13.84 11.53 15.72
N GLU A 3 12.73 12.07 16.22
CA GLU A 3 11.67 11.28 16.87
C GLU A 3 11.04 10.25 15.92
N VAL A 4 10.82 10.60 14.66
CA VAL A 4 10.33 9.67 13.62
C VAL A 4 11.34 8.54 13.38
N ILE A 5 12.63 8.86 13.24
CA ILE A 5 13.68 7.85 13.07
C ILE A 5 13.75 6.93 14.30
N ASN A 6 13.78 7.49 15.50
CA ASN A 6 13.79 6.71 16.75
C ASN A 6 12.58 5.76 16.83
N PHE A 7 11.39 6.24 16.43
CA PHE A 7 10.18 5.41 16.40
C PHE A 7 10.34 4.25 15.40
N ILE A 8 10.84 4.52 14.19
CA ILE A 8 11.05 3.49 13.16
C ILE A 8 12.09 2.48 13.62
N GLU A 9 13.24 2.92 14.15
CA GLU A 9 14.29 2.04 14.68
C GLU A 9 13.77 1.11 15.79
N ALA A 10 13.02 1.66 16.74
CA ALA A 10 12.56 0.89 17.89
C ALA A 10 11.42 -0.07 17.55
N ASN A 11 10.54 0.32 16.61
CA ASN A 11 9.25 -0.35 16.45
C ASN A 11 8.98 -0.91 15.06
N VAL A 12 9.67 -0.46 13.99
CA VAL A 12 9.32 -0.77 12.60
C VAL A 12 10.43 -1.51 11.86
N ASP A 13 11.68 -1.04 11.94
CA ASP A 13 12.80 -1.63 11.23
C ASP A 13 13.05 -3.09 11.70
N GLY A 14 13.18 -4.00 10.74
CA GLY A 14 13.31 -5.43 10.97
C GLY A 14 12.00 -6.15 11.32
N LYS A 15 10.86 -5.47 11.40
CA LYS A 15 9.58 -6.10 11.74
C LYS A 15 8.89 -6.72 10.55
N THR A 16 8.18 -7.81 10.81
CA THR A 16 7.32 -8.50 9.85
C THR A 16 5.91 -8.60 10.41
N LEU A 17 4.94 -8.20 9.60
CA LEU A 17 3.53 -8.12 9.93
C LEU A 17 2.72 -8.97 8.96
N PHE A 18 1.56 -9.40 9.42
CA PHE A 18 0.66 -10.25 8.67
C PHE A 18 -0.71 -9.60 8.58
N THR A 19 -1.24 -9.53 7.37
CA THR A 19 -2.63 -9.16 7.12
C THR A 19 -3.46 -10.44 7.15
N LYS A 20 -4.47 -10.48 8.02
CA LYS A 20 -5.47 -11.56 7.96
C LYS A 20 -6.14 -11.55 6.58
N GLU A 21 -6.57 -12.71 6.10
CA GLU A 21 -7.28 -12.79 4.83
C GLU A 21 -8.43 -11.77 4.81
N LEU A 22 -8.34 -10.85 3.86
CA LEU A 22 -9.29 -9.78 3.62
C LEU A 22 -10.09 -10.13 2.37
N VAL A 23 -11.41 -10.22 2.52
CA VAL A 23 -12.32 -10.42 1.39
C VAL A 23 -12.91 -9.07 1.00
N TYR A 24 -12.89 -8.77 -0.30
CA TYR A 24 -13.46 -7.55 -0.86
C TYR A 24 -14.20 -7.84 -2.16
N GLU A 25 -15.12 -6.95 -2.53
CA GLU A 25 -15.93 -7.07 -3.73
C GLU A 25 -15.45 -6.08 -4.79
N LEU A 26 -15.50 -6.48 -6.05
CA LEU A 26 -15.29 -5.61 -7.20
C LEU A 26 -16.53 -5.64 -8.09
N GLU A 27 -16.75 -4.57 -8.86
CA GLU A 27 -17.83 -4.49 -9.85
C GLU A 27 -19.22 -4.83 -9.30
N ASN A 28 -19.61 -4.22 -8.18
CA ASN A 28 -20.91 -4.44 -7.53
C ASN A 28 -21.18 -5.92 -7.18
N GLY A 29 -20.15 -6.66 -6.77
CA GLY A 29 -20.26 -8.04 -6.29
C GLY A 29 -20.14 -9.12 -7.38
N ALA A 30 -19.92 -8.74 -8.65
CA ALA A 30 -19.68 -9.70 -9.73
C ALA A 30 -18.37 -10.47 -9.56
N LEU A 31 -17.40 -9.87 -8.86
CA LEU A 31 -16.11 -10.46 -8.53
C LEU A 31 -15.84 -10.37 -7.04
N GLN A 32 -15.24 -11.41 -6.47
CA GLN A 32 -14.75 -11.40 -5.09
C GLN A 32 -13.24 -11.62 -5.09
N GLY A 33 -12.52 -10.73 -4.39
CA GLY A 33 -11.10 -10.89 -4.09
C GLY A 33 -10.92 -11.45 -2.68
N ALA A 34 -9.93 -12.32 -2.49
CA ALA A 34 -9.36 -12.64 -1.18
C ALA A 34 -7.87 -12.38 -1.22
N TYR A 35 -7.41 -11.61 -0.24
CA TYR A 35 -6.08 -11.06 -0.20
C TYR A 35 -5.44 -11.29 1.16
N SER A 36 -4.21 -11.79 1.16
CA SER A 36 -3.41 -11.94 2.38
C SER A 36 -1.96 -11.59 2.09
N ASP A 37 -1.38 -10.79 2.98
CA ASP A 37 -0.03 -10.27 2.84
C ASP A 37 0.84 -10.58 4.04
N GLN A 38 2.12 -10.76 3.76
CA GLN A 38 3.18 -10.57 4.73
C GLN A 38 3.96 -9.31 4.33
N ILE A 39 4.07 -8.36 5.26
CA ILE A 39 4.78 -7.10 5.05
C ILE A 39 5.97 -7.05 5.98
N SER A 40 7.17 -6.84 5.45
CA SER A 40 8.38 -6.66 6.23
C SER A 40 8.98 -5.28 5.97
N PHE A 41 9.30 -4.55 7.02
CA PHE A 41 10.01 -3.28 6.95
C PHE A 41 11.47 -3.51 7.36
N SER A 42 12.44 -3.05 6.58
CA SER A 42 13.85 -3.23 6.92
C SER A 42 14.75 -2.23 6.20
N ASN A 43 16.06 -2.35 6.44
CA ASN A 43 17.10 -1.59 5.75
C ASN A 43 16.96 -0.08 5.98
N LEU A 44 16.55 0.32 7.19
CA LEU A 44 16.55 1.71 7.58
C LEU A 44 17.96 2.31 7.45
N LYS A 45 18.07 3.39 6.69
CA LYS A 45 19.29 4.19 6.56
C LYS A 45 18.94 5.65 6.71
N TYR A 46 19.72 6.41 7.46
CA TYR A 46 19.45 7.82 7.64
C TYR A 46 20.71 8.67 7.74
N SER A 47 20.54 9.96 7.52
CA SER A 47 21.55 10.99 7.62
C SER A 47 20.99 12.19 8.38
N GLN A 48 21.75 13.28 8.44
CA GLN A 48 21.27 14.54 9.03
C GLN A 48 20.10 15.16 8.25
N SER A 49 19.89 14.79 6.98
CA SER A 49 18.90 15.43 6.11
C SER A 49 17.70 14.54 5.77
N GLY A 50 17.75 13.23 6.01
CA GLY A 50 16.69 12.34 5.60
C GLY A 50 16.93 10.88 5.94
N PHE A 51 16.01 10.01 5.52
CA PHE A 51 16.08 8.57 5.71
C PHE A 51 15.46 7.79 4.55
N GLN A 52 15.82 6.51 4.47
CA GLN A 52 15.26 5.51 3.57
C GLN A 52 14.81 4.31 4.39
N LEU A 53 13.70 3.66 4.00
CA LEU A 53 13.20 2.43 4.60
C LEU A 53 12.63 1.54 3.50
N ASP A 54 13.01 0.27 3.47
CA ASP A 54 12.47 -0.69 2.53
C ASP A 54 11.23 -1.39 3.08
N MET A 55 10.24 -1.58 2.22
CA MET A 55 9.02 -2.34 2.47
C MET A 55 8.97 -3.50 1.49
N PHE A 56 9.05 -4.71 2.03
CA PHE A 56 8.90 -5.97 1.30
C PHE A 56 7.49 -6.48 1.51
N ILE A 57 6.80 -6.81 0.43
CA ILE A 57 5.45 -7.36 0.47
C ILE A 57 5.47 -8.72 -0.22
N VAL A 58 5.13 -9.77 0.51
CA VAL A 58 4.77 -11.07 -0.06
C VAL A 58 3.25 -11.10 -0.15
N SER A 59 2.74 -10.97 -1.38
CA SER A 59 1.31 -10.91 -1.64
C SER A 59 0.78 -12.21 -2.17
N ASN A 60 -0.36 -12.61 -1.62
CA ASN A 60 -1.17 -13.71 -2.15
C ASN A 60 -2.57 -13.18 -2.40
N GLU A 61 -2.98 -13.18 -3.67
CA GLU A 61 -4.28 -12.69 -4.10
C GLU A 61 -4.97 -13.71 -4.99
N LYS A 62 -6.24 -13.94 -4.69
CA LYS A 62 -7.14 -14.72 -5.53
C LYS A 62 -8.37 -13.91 -5.86
N ILE A 63 -8.79 -13.97 -7.12
CA ILE A 63 -10.03 -13.32 -7.59
C ILE A 63 -10.91 -14.40 -8.20
N TRP A 64 -12.17 -14.43 -7.77
CA TRP A 64 -13.19 -15.34 -8.29
C TRP A 64 -14.30 -14.57 -9.00
N LEU A 65 -14.83 -15.19 -10.05
CA LEU A 65 -16.15 -14.85 -10.58
C LEU A 65 -17.22 -15.39 -9.64
N MET A 66 -18.16 -14.53 -9.27
CA MET A 66 -19.29 -14.89 -8.43
C MET A 66 -20.46 -15.35 -9.29
N GLY A 67 -21.08 -16.46 -8.89
CA GLY A 67 -22.29 -16.98 -9.49
C GLY A 67 -23.54 -16.25 -9.05
N LYS A 68 -24.66 -16.56 -9.69
CA LYS A 68 -25.96 -15.93 -9.37
C LYS A 68 -26.43 -16.18 -7.94
N ASP A 69 -25.97 -17.26 -7.34
CA ASP A 69 -26.31 -17.66 -5.96
C ASP A 69 -25.28 -17.17 -4.93
N GLY A 70 -24.33 -16.31 -5.34
CA GLY A 70 -23.30 -15.76 -4.45
C GLY A 70 -22.15 -16.73 -4.14
N GLU A 71 -22.06 -17.85 -4.85
CA GLU A 71 -20.96 -18.81 -4.73
C GLU A 71 -19.80 -18.49 -5.68
N ARG A 72 -18.57 -18.90 -5.30
CA ARG A 72 -17.38 -18.75 -6.14
C ARG A 72 -17.42 -19.78 -7.27
N GLU A 73 -17.71 -19.35 -8.50
CA GLU A 73 -17.83 -20.26 -9.64
C GLU A 73 -16.49 -20.55 -10.31
N LYS A 74 -15.68 -19.51 -10.55
CA LYS A 74 -14.45 -19.63 -11.36
C LYS A 74 -13.32 -18.77 -10.84
N LEU A 75 -12.16 -19.38 -10.59
CA LEU A 75 -10.93 -18.67 -10.30
C LEU A 75 -10.44 -17.92 -11.54
N ARG A 76 -10.31 -16.60 -11.44
CA ARG A 76 -9.87 -15.69 -12.50
C ARG A 76 -8.41 -15.28 -12.33
N LYS A 77 -7.95 -15.15 -11.09
CA LYS A 77 -6.58 -14.79 -10.74
C LYS A 77 -6.12 -15.64 -9.56
N ASP A 78 -4.92 -16.18 -9.66
CA ASP A 78 -4.17 -16.76 -8.55
C ASP A 78 -2.76 -16.19 -8.63
N PHE A 79 -2.48 -15.22 -7.75
CA PHE A 79 -1.24 -14.48 -7.76
C PHE A 79 -0.51 -14.70 -6.45
N SER A 80 0.76 -15.08 -6.56
CA SER A 80 1.72 -15.04 -5.47
C SER A 80 2.98 -14.35 -5.97
N GLY A 81 3.45 -13.33 -5.25
CA GLY A 81 4.59 -12.55 -5.67
C GLY A 81 5.20 -11.75 -4.55
N VAL A 82 6.49 -11.44 -4.71
CA VAL A 82 7.22 -10.56 -3.81
C VAL A 82 7.42 -9.22 -4.52
N SER A 83 7.15 -8.12 -3.82
CA SER A 83 7.42 -6.77 -4.28
C SER A 83 8.28 -6.02 -3.26
N LEU A 84 9.24 -5.25 -3.75
CA LEU A 84 10.08 -4.37 -2.95
C LEU A 84 9.75 -2.92 -3.29
N PHE A 85 9.43 -2.16 -2.25
CA PHE A 85 9.24 -0.72 -2.32
C PHE A 85 10.21 -0.02 -1.38
N ARG A 86 10.47 1.26 -1.65
CA ARG A 86 11.31 2.11 -0.79
C ARG A 86 10.63 3.43 -0.49
N PHE A 87 10.59 3.76 0.79
CA PHE A 87 10.39 5.11 1.29
C PHE A 87 11.73 5.86 1.20
N GLU A 88 11.75 7.05 0.59
CA GLU A 88 12.90 7.95 0.58
C GLU A 88 12.43 9.36 0.99
N LEU A 89 12.74 9.78 2.21
CA LEU A 89 12.25 11.02 2.80
C LEU A 89 13.39 11.94 3.22
N ALA A 90 13.16 13.25 3.11
CA ALA A 90 14.09 14.24 3.60
C ALA A 90 13.39 15.42 4.26
N LYS A 91 14.06 16.01 5.24
CA LYS A 91 13.61 17.21 5.93
C LYS A 91 13.79 18.41 5.02
N ARG A 92 12.73 19.18 4.80
CA ARG A 92 12.79 20.40 3.97
C ARG A 92 13.35 21.56 4.78
N LYS A 93 14.30 22.29 4.20
CA LYS A 93 14.89 23.49 4.82
C LYS A 93 13.89 24.63 4.98
N SER A 94 12.92 24.73 4.06
CA SER A 94 11.91 25.80 4.04
C SER A 94 10.84 25.65 5.12
N THR A 95 10.39 24.41 5.40
CA THR A 95 9.24 24.16 6.29
C THR A 95 9.57 23.31 7.50
N ASN A 96 10.76 22.71 7.56
CA ASN A 96 11.13 21.66 8.51
C ASN A 96 10.31 20.37 8.43
N SER A 97 9.33 20.27 7.53
CA SER A 97 8.51 19.08 7.30
C SER A 97 9.34 17.95 6.67
N LEU A 98 8.94 16.71 6.95
CA LEU A 98 9.42 15.53 6.23
C LEU A 98 8.51 15.27 5.04
N THR A 99 9.11 15.06 3.87
CA THR A 99 8.40 14.67 2.65
C THR A 99 9.40 14.01 1.68
N GLY A 100 8.88 13.24 0.73
CA GLY A 100 9.69 12.42 -0.15
C GLY A 100 8.85 11.58 -1.08
N CYS A 101 9.33 10.38 -1.39
CA CYS A 101 8.61 9.45 -2.23
C CYS A 101 8.53 8.05 -1.62
N PHE A 102 7.53 7.30 -2.07
CA PHE A 102 7.42 5.86 -1.95
C PHE A 102 7.44 5.31 -3.36
N ARG A 103 8.32 4.36 -3.67
CA ARG A 103 8.45 3.86 -5.04
C ARG A 103 8.72 2.38 -5.10
N PHE A 104 8.26 1.78 -6.19
CA PHE A 104 8.60 0.43 -6.60
C PHE A 104 10.10 0.31 -6.91
N ILE A 105 10.70 -0.82 -6.51
CA ILE A 105 12.09 -1.18 -6.78
C ILE A 105 12.17 -2.41 -7.68
N SER A 106 11.49 -3.49 -7.29
CA SER A 106 11.49 -4.76 -8.03
C SER A 106 10.34 -5.66 -7.58
N ALA A 107 10.02 -6.67 -8.39
CA ALA A 107 9.14 -7.75 -8.02
C ALA A 107 9.54 -9.08 -8.67
N SER A 108 9.07 -10.20 -8.10
CA SER A 108 9.34 -11.55 -8.61
C SER A 108 8.25 -12.10 -9.54
N GLY A 109 7.09 -11.45 -9.59
CA GLY A 109 5.92 -11.91 -10.36
C GLY A 109 5.81 -11.30 -11.74
N LYS A 110 5.02 -11.94 -12.63
CA LYS A 110 4.55 -11.32 -13.88
C LYS A 110 3.24 -10.59 -13.60
N ASN A 111 3.01 -9.45 -14.27
CA ASN A 111 1.78 -8.65 -14.17
C ASN A 111 1.48 -8.20 -12.72
N VAL A 112 2.50 -7.67 -12.04
CA VAL A 112 2.37 -7.17 -10.66
C VAL A 112 1.52 -5.91 -10.69
N ALA A 113 0.40 -5.90 -9.96
CA ALA A 113 -0.58 -4.79 -10.00
C ALA A 113 0.00 -3.44 -9.55
N ALA A 114 1.12 -3.46 -8.82
CA ALA A 114 1.80 -2.28 -8.32
C ALA A 114 3.17 -2.02 -9.00
N GLU A 115 3.35 -2.54 -10.21
CA GLU A 115 4.58 -2.35 -10.98
C GLU A 115 4.80 -0.87 -11.35
N ALA A 116 6.06 -0.43 -11.27
CA ALA A 116 6.48 0.94 -11.60
C ALA A 116 5.75 2.08 -10.87
N ILE A 117 5.11 1.81 -9.72
CA ILE A 117 4.46 2.85 -8.91
C ILE A 117 5.49 3.83 -8.33
N VAL A 118 5.13 5.12 -8.37
CA VAL A 118 5.77 6.19 -7.60
C VAL A 118 4.69 7.05 -6.97
N SER A 119 4.84 7.30 -5.67
CA SER A 119 3.94 8.13 -4.87
C SER A 119 4.72 9.22 -4.15
N GLY A 120 4.10 10.39 -4.01
CA GLY A 120 4.56 11.44 -3.12
C GLY A 120 4.17 11.13 -1.68
N ILE A 121 5.10 11.32 -0.75
CA ILE A 121 4.85 11.15 0.69
C ILE A 121 4.92 12.50 1.38
N TYR A 122 3.88 12.86 2.13
CA TYR A 122 3.75 14.14 2.81
C TYR A 122 2.98 13.98 4.14
N ASP A 123 2.84 15.09 4.87
CA ASP A 123 2.17 15.11 6.19
C ASP A 123 2.69 14.04 7.17
N VAL A 124 4.02 13.89 7.23
CA VAL A 124 4.68 12.90 8.09
C VAL A 124 4.77 13.45 9.51
N ARG A 125 4.07 12.79 10.44
CA ARG A 125 3.89 13.26 11.81
C ARG A 125 3.86 12.09 12.79
N LEU A 126 4.45 12.28 13.96
CA LEU A 126 4.37 11.35 15.09
C LEU A 126 3.55 12.04 16.18
N GLU A 127 2.35 11.53 16.42
CA GLU A 127 1.39 12.12 17.37
C GLU A 127 0.81 11.00 18.24
N ASN A 128 0.89 11.15 19.57
CA ASN A 128 0.38 10.16 20.54
C ASN A 128 0.89 8.73 20.23
N ASP A 129 2.19 8.59 19.97
CA ASP A 129 2.86 7.32 19.61
C ASP A 129 2.33 6.64 18.33
N VAL A 130 1.66 7.41 17.46
CA VAL A 130 1.24 6.96 16.13
C VAL A 130 2.01 7.74 15.07
N LEU A 131 2.86 7.05 14.31
CA LEU A 131 3.49 7.62 13.12
C LEU A 131 2.49 7.56 11.96
N LYS A 132 2.16 8.72 11.41
CA LYS A 132 1.27 8.88 10.25
C LYS A 132 2.01 9.48 9.08
N LEU A 133 1.65 9.07 7.87
CA LEU A 133 2.09 9.69 6.63
C LEU A 133 0.99 9.58 5.57
N SER A 134 0.88 10.61 4.73
CA SER A 134 -0.02 10.62 3.59
C SER A 134 0.73 10.25 2.32
N GLU A 135 0.08 9.48 1.46
CA GLU A 135 0.56 9.06 0.15
C GLU A 135 -0.35 9.61 -0.94
N ASP A 136 0.27 10.07 -2.03
CA ASP A 136 -0.44 10.43 -3.25
C ASP A 136 0.29 9.87 -4.48
N GLN A 137 -0.30 8.87 -5.14
CA GLN A 137 0.30 8.17 -6.28
C GLN A 137 0.36 9.08 -7.51
N VAL A 138 1.56 9.39 -8.02
CA VAL A 138 1.76 10.43 -9.05
C VAL A 138 1.11 10.06 -10.41
N LEU A 139 1.15 8.78 -10.78
CA LEU A 139 0.62 8.25 -12.05
C LEU A 139 -0.52 7.24 -11.78
N TYR A 140 -0.85 6.41 -12.76
CA TYR A 140 -1.81 5.33 -12.60
C TYR A 140 -1.15 3.94 -12.61
N ARG A 141 -1.92 2.95 -12.18
CA ARG A 141 -1.66 1.52 -12.34
C ARG A 141 -2.91 0.86 -12.93
N ASP A 142 -2.77 -0.34 -13.47
CA ASP A 142 -3.89 -1.07 -14.03
C ASP A 142 -4.63 -1.88 -12.97
N GLN A 143 -5.94 -1.63 -12.86
CA GLN A 143 -6.87 -2.41 -12.05
C GLN A 143 -7.65 -3.37 -12.95
N PRO A 144 -7.69 -4.68 -12.65
CA PRO A 144 -8.49 -5.63 -13.43
C PRO A 144 -9.98 -5.33 -13.32
N ILE A 145 -10.67 -5.48 -14.45
CA ILE A 145 -12.13 -5.43 -14.60
C ILE A 145 -12.62 -6.66 -15.39
N GLN A 146 -13.93 -6.76 -15.61
CA GLN A 146 -14.58 -7.86 -16.30
C GLN A 146 -13.96 -8.17 -17.68
N GLU A 147 -14.12 -9.43 -18.09
CA GLU A 147 -13.66 -9.95 -19.40
C GLU A 147 -12.15 -9.91 -19.63
N GLY A 148 -11.34 -9.72 -18.58
CA GLY A 148 -9.88 -9.65 -18.69
C GLY A 148 -9.37 -8.29 -19.15
N ASN A 149 -10.22 -7.26 -19.09
CA ASN A 149 -9.86 -5.89 -19.36
C ASN A 149 -9.25 -5.22 -18.10
N PHE A 150 -8.71 -4.02 -18.29
CA PHE A 150 -8.11 -3.23 -17.22
C PHE A 150 -8.59 -1.78 -17.31
N LYS A 151 -8.65 -1.11 -16.16
CA LYS A 151 -8.83 0.34 -16.08
C LYS A 151 -7.66 1.02 -15.35
N PRO A 152 -7.24 2.21 -15.79
CA PRO A 152 -6.23 3.00 -15.11
C PRO A 152 -6.77 3.61 -13.80
N VAL A 153 -6.07 3.38 -12.69
CA VAL A 153 -6.43 3.90 -11.37
C VAL A 153 -5.22 4.50 -10.63
N ALA A 154 -5.47 5.42 -9.69
CA ALA A 154 -4.48 5.95 -8.77
C ALA A 154 -5.02 5.98 -7.34
N PHE A 155 -4.12 5.92 -6.36
CA PHE A 155 -4.49 5.89 -4.95
C PHE A 155 -4.02 7.15 -4.22
N GLN A 156 -4.85 7.63 -3.30
CA GLN A 156 -4.40 8.46 -2.19
C GLN A 156 -4.63 7.70 -0.90
N SER A 157 -3.67 7.70 0.01
CA SER A 157 -3.78 6.90 1.22
C SER A 157 -3.23 7.59 2.46
N GLU A 158 -3.70 7.15 3.62
CA GLU A 158 -3.04 7.40 4.90
C GLU A 158 -2.43 6.09 5.40
N HIS A 159 -1.16 6.14 5.78
CA HIS A 159 -0.46 5.06 6.46
C HIS A 159 -0.34 5.40 7.94
N ARG A 160 -0.56 4.41 8.81
CA ARG A 160 -0.41 4.55 10.26
C ARG A 160 0.42 3.40 10.83
N PHE A 161 1.41 3.73 11.65
CA PHE A 161 2.21 2.79 12.41
C PHE A 161 2.02 3.08 13.90
N TYR A 162 1.70 2.06 14.68
CA TYR A 162 1.55 2.20 16.14
C TYR A 162 1.80 0.88 16.83
N VAL A 163 2.20 0.93 18.10
CA VAL A 163 2.38 -0.28 18.92
C VAL A 163 1.18 -0.45 19.84
N LYS A 164 0.57 -1.63 19.82
CA LYS A 164 -0.52 -2.01 20.72
C LYS A 164 -0.24 -3.39 21.29
N ALA A 165 -0.31 -3.53 22.61
CA ALA A 165 0.01 -4.79 23.30
C ALA A 165 1.38 -5.39 22.87
N ASN A 166 2.41 -4.54 22.79
CA ASN A 166 3.78 -4.87 22.38
C ASN A 166 3.93 -5.43 20.96
N LYS A 167 2.95 -5.21 20.09
CA LYS A 167 2.99 -5.60 18.68
C LYS A 167 2.86 -4.37 17.80
N LEU A 168 3.68 -4.30 16.75
CA LEU A 168 3.50 -3.29 15.71
C LEU A 168 2.21 -3.56 14.94
N HIS A 169 1.44 -2.51 14.73
CA HIS A 169 0.32 -2.45 13.81
C HIS A 169 0.68 -1.49 12.67
N TYR A 170 0.36 -1.90 11.46
CA TYR A 170 0.43 -1.07 10.26
C TYR A 170 -0.97 -1.01 9.63
N GLU A 171 -1.48 0.20 9.43
CA GLU A 171 -2.74 0.44 8.73
C GLU A 171 -2.47 1.19 7.42
N TYR A 172 -3.15 0.77 6.36
CA TYR A 172 -3.19 1.44 5.08
C TYR A 172 -4.64 1.72 4.72
N ASN A 173 -5.01 3.00 4.64
CA ASN A 173 -6.36 3.43 4.27
C ASN A 173 -6.32 4.15 2.92
N GLY A 174 -6.62 3.41 1.84
CA GLY A 174 -6.53 3.89 0.47
C GLY A 174 -7.88 4.27 -0.12
N LYS A 175 -7.96 5.46 -0.75
CA LYS A 175 -9.03 5.86 -1.64
C LYS A 175 -8.58 5.69 -3.10
N CYS A 176 -9.40 5.00 -3.88
CA CYS A 176 -9.19 4.77 -5.31
C CYS A 176 -9.79 5.90 -6.16
N PHE A 177 -9.11 6.24 -7.24
CA PHE A 177 -9.57 7.17 -8.27
C PHE A 177 -9.39 6.55 -9.65
N ASP A 178 -10.38 6.72 -10.51
CA ASP A 178 -10.24 6.39 -11.93
C ASP A 178 -9.40 7.49 -12.60
N VAL A 179 -8.51 7.12 -13.52
CA VAL A 179 -7.60 8.08 -14.18
C VAL A 179 -7.87 8.15 -15.68
N ASP A 180 -8.09 9.34 -16.21
CA ASP A 180 -8.04 9.53 -17.65
C ASP A 180 -6.58 9.47 -18.12
N SER A 181 -6.19 8.40 -18.82
CA SER A 181 -4.81 8.18 -19.24
C SER A 181 -4.29 9.16 -20.29
N LYS A 182 -5.17 9.96 -20.93
CA LYS A 182 -4.78 11.01 -21.88
C LYS A 182 -4.54 12.34 -21.19
N THR A 183 -5.34 12.67 -20.18
CA THR A 183 -5.28 13.97 -19.48
C THR A 183 -4.63 13.90 -18.10
N MET A 184 -4.41 12.70 -17.58
CA MET A 184 -3.93 12.39 -16.23
C MET A 184 -4.81 12.94 -15.10
N ARG A 185 -6.07 13.29 -15.41
CA ARG A 185 -7.04 13.74 -14.42
C ARG A 185 -7.61 12.57 -13.65
N ARG A 186 -7.81 12.77 -12.35
CA ARG A 186 -8.47 11.82 -11.45
C ARG A 186 -9.94 12.13 -11.32
N ASN A 187 -10.75 11.09 -11.33
CA ASN A 187 -12.18 11.14 -11.04
C ASN A 187 -12.45 10.19 -9.87
N ASP A 188 -13.50 10.47 -9.09
CA ASP A 188 -13.92 9.55 -8.03
C ASP A 188 -14.23 8.18 -8.63
N SER A 189 -13.64 7.13 -8.07
CA SER A 189 -13.94 5.75 -8.44
C SER A 189 -15.12 5.23 -7.62
N SER A 190 -15.91 4.34 -8.20
CA SER A 190 -16.92 3.57 -7.46
C SER A 190 -16.30 2.46 -6.60
N ASP A 191 -15.03 2.13 -6.83
CA ASP A 191 -14.37 1.04 -6.13
C ASP A 191 -14.00 1.44 -4.70
N THR A 192 -14.47 0.67 -3.72
CA THR A 192 -14.17 0.88 -2.32
C THR A 192 -13.27 -0.21 -1.78
N PHE A 193 -12.20 0.18 -1.12
CA PHE A 193 -11.27 -0.74 -0.47
C PHE A 193 -11.37 -0.53 1.05
N PRO A 194 -11.53 -1.60 1.85
CA PRO A 194 -11.46 -1.45 3.30
C PRO A 194 -10.02 -1.11 3.73
N PRO A 195 -9.83 -0.48 4.90
CA PRO A 195 -8.49 -0.30 5.45
C PRO A 195 -7.80 -1.65 5.64
N PHE A 196 -6.56 -1.75 5.15
CA PHE A 196 -5.73 -2.92 5.35
C PHE A 196 -5.01 -2.78 6.68
N ILE A 197 -5.09 -3.80 7.52
CA ILE A 197 -4.43 -3.83 8.83
C ILE A 197 -3.52 -5.04 8.90
N SER A 198 -2.23 -4.79 9.04
CA SER A 198 -1.21 -5.81 9.28
C SER A 198 -0.71 -5.72 10.71
N ILE A 199 -0.53 -6.87 11.36
CA ILE A 199 -0.13 -6.94 12.77
C ILE A 199 1.12 -7.83 12.90
N GLU A 200 2.09 -7.39 13.69
CA GLU A 200 3.24 -8.20 14.09
C GLU A 200 2.78 -9.47 14.81
N LYS A 201 3.47 -10.58 14.58
CA LYS A 201 3.08 -11.88 15.14
C LYS A 201 3.23 -11.94 16.65
#